data_AF-A0A8S3VFV6-F1
#
_entry.id   AF-A0A8S3VFV6-F1
#
_cell.length_a   1.000
_cell.length_b   1.000
_cell.length_c   1.000
_cell.angle_alpha   90.00
_cell.angle_beta   90.00
_cell.angle_gamma   90.00
#
_symmetry.space_group_name_H-M   'P 1'
#
loop_
_entity.id
_entity.type
_entity.pdbx_description
1 polymer ?
#
loop_
_entity_poly.entity_id
_entity_poly.type
_entity_poly.pdbx_seq_one_letter_code
_entity_poly.pdbx_strand_id
1 'polypeptide(L)'
;MLLVLKGNESTVTKIADITFNNFQQYFDSKIGSLKRELKEDATNKSERVVKQLKSEHSYKFKFNGNQVQHEFNSDIDYEVSRIKRAAEREDYSKVRDICSDIRDKIHKRNKCIKIADKSPAGWDTVREYMSDDLASDSEDEKKIRSAETRAIRGKKQKEQARVKSRNGGNPSVRTASEDLPSTSNSTNRNFRPYQYEKQVGPKSTDRCFRCNGQGHWRRDCTRYNKTTNGN
;
A
#
# COMPACT_ATOMS: atom_id res chain seq x y z
N MET A 1 -23.49 26.22 -69.74
CA MET A 1 -22.67 26.52 -68.55
C MET A 1 -23.39 26.19 -67.22
N LEU A 2 -24.70 26.44 -67.10
CA LEU A 2 -25.48 26.17 -65.86
C LEU A 2 -25.64 24.69 -65.45
N LEU A 3 -25.60 23.73 -66.39
CA LEU A 3 -25.74 22.29 -66.07
C LEU A 3 -24.49 21.67 -65.45
N VAL A 4 -23.31 22.18 -65.76
CA VAL A 4 -22.02 21.68 -65.24
C VAL A 4 -21.83 22.06 -63.77
N LEU A 5 -22.33 23.22 -63.36
CA LEU A 5 -22.24 23.70 -61.97
C LEU A 5 -23.13 22.91 -61.01
N LYS A 6 -24.35 22.53 -61.42
CA LYS A 6 -25.26 21.71 -60.60
C LYS A 6 -24.76 20.27 -60.36
N GLY A 7 -24.02 19.70 -61.32
CA GLY A 7 -23.41 18.37 -61.18
C GLY A 7 -22.25 18.35 -60.17
N ASN A 8 -21.49 19.44 -60.08
CA ASN A 8 -20.40 19.60 -59.10
C ASN A 8 -20.93 19.81 -57.68
N GLU A 9 -22.02 20.54 -57.51
CA GLU A 9 -22.64 20.74 -56.19
C GLU A 9 -23.14 19.42 -55.58
N SER A 10 -23.85 18.60 -56.38
CA SER A 10 -24.35 17.28 -55.94
C SER A 10 -23.24 16.29 -55.56
N THR A 11 -22.10 16.33 -56.27
CA THR A 11 -20.96 15.47 -55.97
C THR A 11 -20.23 15.91 -54.69
N VAL A 12 -20.09 17.22 -54.47
CA VAL A 12 -19.53 17.78 -53.23
C VAL A 12 -20.41 17.40 -52.03
N THR A 13 -21.74 17.47 -52.13
CA THR A 13 -22.64 17.06 -51.03
C THR A 13 -22.49 15.59 -50.69
N LYS A 14 -22.43 14.70 -51.70
CA LYS A 14 -22.23 13.25 -51.49
C LYS A 14 -20.90 12.94 -50.81
N ILE A 15 -19.83 13.63 -51.18
CA ILE A 15 -18.52 13.46 -50.55
C ILE A 15 -18.55 13.94 -49.09
N ALA A 16 -19.24 15.06 -48.80
CA ALA A 16 -19.42 15.54 -47.44
C ALA A 16 -20.22 14.54 -46.58
N ASP A 17 -21.30 13.97 -47.10
CA ASP A 17 -22.11 12.97 -46.40
C ASP A 17 -21.33 11.67 -46.11
N ILE A 18 -20.53 11.19 -47.08
CA ILE A 18 -19.65 10.02 -46.87
C ILE A 18 -18.61 10.33 -45.78
N THR A 19 -18.01 11.51 -45.83
CA THR A 19 -16.99 11.93 -44.85
C THR A 19 -17.61 12.02 -43.46
N PHE A 20 -18.78 12.64 -43.33
CA PHE A 20 -19.50 12.75 -42.07
C PHE A 20 -19.90 11.37 -41.51
N ASN A 21 -20.40 10.46 -42.35
CA ASN A 21 -20.74 9.10 -41.94
C ASN A 21 -19.52 8.31 -41.45
N ASN A 22 -18.37 8.46 -42.11
CA ASN A 22 -17.11 7.85 -41.66
C ASN A 22 -16.68 8.40 -40.30
N PHE A 23 -16.81 9.71 -40.08
CA PHE A 23 -16.54 10.33 -38.78
C PHE A 23 -17.50 9.84 -37.71
N GLN A 24 -18.80 9.76 -38.01
CA GLN A 24 -19.82 9.29 -37.08
C GLN A 24 -19.55 7.83 -36.68
N GLN A 25 -19.25 6.95 -37.63
CA GLN A 25 -18.89 5.56 -37.34
C GLN A 25 -17.63 5.44 -36.47
N TYR A 26 -16.60 6.25 -36.76
CA TYR A 26 -15.39 6.27 -35.94
C TYR A 26 -15.69 6.74 -34.51
N PHE A 27 -16.49 7.80 -34.36
CA PHE A 27 -16.90 8.31 -33.06
C PHE A 27 -17.74 7.31 -32.28
N ASP A 28 -18.74 6.69 -32.91
CA ASP A 28 -19.58 5.67 -32.28
C ASP A 28 -18.77 4.46 -31.85
N SER A 29 -17.79 4.04 -32.68
CA SER A 29 -16.85 2.97 -32.33
C SER A 29 -15.99 3.33 -31.12
N LYS A 30 -15.43 4.55 -31.08
CA LYS A 30 -14.60 5.01 -29.95
C LYS A 30 -15.40 5.21 -28.67
N ILE A 31 -16.59 5.82 -28.75
CA ILE A 31 -17.51 5.97 -27.61
C ILE A 31 -17.95 4.60 -27.11
N GLY A 32 -18.26 3.67 -28.00
CA GLY A 32 -18.60 2.29 -27.67
C GLY A 32 -17.46 1.58 -26.93
N SER A 33 -16.22 1.78 -27.39
CA SER A 33 -15.02 1.27 -26.72
C SER A 33 -14.86 1.85 -25.30
N LEU A 34 -14.95 3.17 -25.15
CA LEU A 34 -14.82 3.85 -23.85
C LEU A 34 -15.91 3.42 -22.86
N LYS A 35 -17.16 3.30 -23.33
CA LYS A 35 -18.27 2.82 -22.48
C LYS A 35 -18.02 1.39 -21.98
N ARG A 36 -17.49 0.51 -22.82
CA ARG A 36 -17.14 -0.86 -22.43
C ARG A 36 -16.03 -0.87 -21.38
N GLU A 37 -15.00 -0.06 -21.57
CA GLU A 37 -13.87 0.05 -20.64
C GLU A 37 -14.30 0.60 -19.27
N LEU A 38 -15.10 1.67 -19.24
CA LEU A 38 -15.65 2.23 -17.99
C LEU A 38 -16.53 1.23 -17.24
N LYS A 39 -17.41 0.52 -17.96
CA LYS A 39 -18.26 -0.51 -17.35
C LYS A 39 -17.41 -1.64 -16.78
N GLU A 40 -16.38 -2.05 -17.50
CA GLU A 40 -15.49 -3.11 -17.06
C GLU A 40 -14.70 -2.70 -15.80
N ASP A 41 -14.13 -1.51 -15.76
CA ASP A 41 -13.40 -1.01 -14.58
C ASP A 41 -14.31 -0.89 -13.34
N ALA A 42 -15.55 -0.47 -13.52
CA ALA A 42 -16.55 -0.45 -12.45
C ALA A 42 -16.89 -1.88 -11.97
N THR A 43 -17.10 -2.82 -12.90
CA THR A 43 -17.37 -4.23 -12.54
C THR A 43 -16.19 -4.90 -11.86
N ASN A 44 -14.96 -4.62 -12.32
CA ASN A 44 -13.72 -5.14 -11.74
C ASN A 44 -13.57 -4.67 -10.28
N LYS A 45 -13.77 -3.38 -10.02
CA LYS A 45 -13.75 -2.82 -8.65
C LYS A 45 -14.82 -3.48 -7.77
N SER A 46 -16.04 -3.65 -8.29
CA SER A 46 -17.14 -4.31 -7.57
C SER A 46 -16.82 -5.78 -7.26
N GLU A 47 -16.30 -6.54 -8.23
CA GLU A 47 -15.93 -7.95 -8.08
C GLU A 47 -14.86 -8.14 -7.00
N ARG A 48 -13.89 -7.21 -6.92
CA ARG A 48 -12.85 -7.20 -5.88
C ARG A 48 -13.44 -6.98 -4.49
N VAL A 49 -14.33 -6.01 -4.32
CA VAL A 49 -15.02 -5.76 -3.04
C VAL A 49 -15.87 -6.97 -2.63
N VAL A 50 -16.59 -7.58 -3.58
CA VAL A 50 -17.42 -8.76 -3.31
C VAL A 50 -16.56 -9.97 -2.89
N LYS A 51 -15.42 -10.21 -3.53
CA LYS A 51 -14.48 -11.28 -3.12
C LYS A 51 -13.93 -11.02 -1.71
N GLN A 52 -13.56 -9.78 -1.40
CA GLN A 52 -13.06 -9.41 -0.08
C GLN A 52 -14.12 -9.66 1.00
N LEU A 53 -15.35 -9.17 0.80
CA LEU A 53 -16.48 -9.37 1.74
C LEU A 53 -16.81 -10.86 1.95
N LYS A 54 -16.76 -11.68 0.88
CA LYS A 54 -16.98 -13.13 1.00
C LYS A 54 -15.84 -13.83 1.75
N SER A 55 -14.59 -13.40 1.55
CA SER A 55 -13.42 -13.98 2.20
C SER A 55 -13.36 -13.66 3.70
N GLU A 56 -13.79 -12.47 4.10
CA GLU A 56 -13.90 -12.08 5.53
C GLU A 56 -14.95 -12.91 6.28
N HIS A 57 -15.89 -13.54 5.56
CA HIS A 57 -16.97 -14.34 6.12
C HIS A 57 -16.75 -15.87 6.08
N SER A 58 -15.82 -16.39 5.27
CA SER A 58 -15.72 -17.86 5.07
C SER A 58 -14.65 -18.56 5.88
N TYR A 59 -13.57 -17.88 6.28
CA TYR A 59 -12.46 -18.52 7.00
C TYR A 59 -11.73 -17.57 7.95
N LYS A 60 -11.66 -17.94 9.23
CA LYS A 60 -10.95 -17.18 10.26
C LYS A 60 -9.55 -17.75 10.47
N PHE A 61 -8.54 -17.04 9.98
CA PHE A 61 -7.14 -17.43 10.18
C PHE A 61 -6.75 -17.34 11.66
N LYS A 62 -6.10 -18.39 12.17
CA LYS A 62 -5.53 -18.42 13.53
C LYS A 62 -4.39 -17.42 13.71
N PHE A 63 -3.62 -17.19 12.65
CA PHE A 63 -2.43 -16.33 12.67
C PHE A 63 -2.61 -15.17 11.68
N ASN A 64 -2.47 -13.94 12.18
CA ASN A 64 -2.56 -12.73 11.36
C ASN A 64 -1.55 -12.74 10.21
N GLY A 65 -0.36 -13.32 10.40
CA GLY A 65 0.61 -13.47 9.31
C GLY A 65 0.06 -14.27 8.13
N ASN A 66 -0.62 -15.40 8.40
CA ASN A 66 -1.19 -16.25 7.36
C ASN A 66 -2.34 -15.56 6.62
N GLN A 67 -3.17 -14.81 7.35
CA GLN A 67 -4.23 -14.00 6.75
C GLN A 67 -3.65 -13.01 5.73
N VAL A 68 -2.64 -12.24 6.13
CA VAL A 68 -2.02 -11.24 5.23
C VAL A 68 -1.35 -11.92 4.03
N GLN A 69 -0.80 -13.14 4.16
CA GLN A 69 -0.28 -13.89 3.01
C GLN A 69 -1.39 -14.33 2.05
N HIS A 70 -2.48 -14.86 2.60
CA HIS A 70 -3.60 -15.30 1.81
C HIS A 70 -4.26 -14.14 1.05
N GLU A 71 -4.44 -12.99 1.70
CA GLU A 71 -4.95 -11.77 1.09
C GLU A 71 -4.05 -11.31 -0.07
N PHE A 72 -2.74 -11.26 0.14
CA PHE A 72 -1.78 -10.92 -0.92
C PHE A 72 -1.87 -11.90 -2.10
N ASN A 73 -1.90 -13.21 -1.84
CA ASN A 73 -2.02 -14.21 -2.90
C ASN A 73 -3.34 -14.09 -3.66
N SER A 74 -4.44 -13.80 -2.97
CA SER A 74 -5.76 -13.58 -3.58
C SER A 74 -5.76 -12.35 -4.48
N ASP A 75 -5.09 -11.28 -4.05
CA ASP A 75 -4.91 -10.07 -4.87
C ASP A 75 -4.08 -10.36 -6.13
N ILE A 76 -3.01 -11.14 -6.04
CA ILE A 76 -2.21 -11.53 -7.22
C ILE A 76 -3.01 -12.41 -8.17
N ASP A 77 -3.74 -13.41 -7.67
CA ASP A 77 -4.62 -14.25 -8.48
C ASP A 77 -5.67 -13.43 -9.24
N TYR A 78 -6.23 -12.41 -8.59
CA TYR A 78 -7.13 -11.47 -9.23
C TYR A 78 -6.45 -10.68 -10.37
N GLU A 79 -5.23 -10.18 -10.18
CA GLU A 79 -4.50 -9.50 -11.27
C GLU A 79 -4.14 -10.45 -12.43
N VAL A 80 -3.81 -11.70 -12.14
CA VAL A 80 -3.60 -12.74 -13.17
C VAL A 80 -4.88 -12.99 -13.96
N SER A 81 -6.04 -13.01 -13.29
CA SER A 81 -7.34 -13.09 -13.96
C SER A 81 -7.59 -11.89 -14.89
N ARG A 82 -7.14 -10.68 -14.51
CA ARG A 82 -7.20 -9.49 -15.37
C ARG A 82 -6.28 -9.59 -16.58
N ILE A 83 -5.08 -10.17 -16.41
CA ILE A 83 -4.17 -10.44 -17.55
C ILE A 83 -4.86 -11.36 -18.56
N LYS A 84 -5.51 -12.44 -18.09
CA LYS A 84 -6.22 -13.37 -18.97
C LYS A 84 -7.31 -12.65 -19.78
N ARG A 85 -8.16 -11.85 -19.12
CA ARG A 85 -9.23 -11.07 -19.78
C ARG A 85 -8.66 -10.04 -20.78
N ALA A 86 -7.53 -9.41 -20.48
CA ALA A 86 -6.88 -8.46 -21.38
C ALA A 86 -6.27 -9.16 -22.61
N ALA A 87 -5.63 -10.31 -22.40
CA ALA A 87 -5.05 -11.12 -23.47
C ALA A 87 -6.11 -11.69 -24.43
N GLU A 88 -7.26 -12.12 -23.91
CA GLU A 88 -8.42 -12.56 -24.72
C GLU A 88 -8.98 -11.46 -25.64
N ARG A 89 -8.68 -10.18 -25.32
CA ARG A 89 -9.07 -9.01 -26.13
C ARG A 89 -7.92 -8.44 -26.94
N GLU A 90 -6.77 -9.13 -26.97
CA GLU A 90 -5.55 -8.68 -27.65
C GLU A 90 -5.05 -7.31 -27.16
N ASP A 91 -5.43 -6.91 -25.93
CA ASP A 91 -4.98 -5.67 -25.30
C ASP A 91 -3.63 -5.90 -24.59
N TYR A 92 -2.58 -6.02 -25.40
CA TYR A 92 -1.24 -6.28 -24.91
C TYR A 92 -0.62 -5.11 -24.13
N SER A 93 -1.11 -3.88 -24.32
CA SER A 93 -0.68 -2.74 -23.50
C SER A 93 -1.12 -2.95 -22.05
N LYS A 94 -2.41 -3.27 -21.85
CA LYS A 94 -2.96 -3.52 -20.52
C LYS A 94 -2.34 -4.76 -19.87
N VAL A 95 -2.04 -5.81 -20.65
CA VAL A 95 -1.28 -6.97 -20.17
C VAL A 95 0.08 -6.56 -19.62
N ARG A 96 0.86 -5.78 -20.37
CA ARG A 96 2.19 -5.31 -19.95
C ARG A 96 2.11 -4.48 -18.66
N ASP A 97 1.13 -3.59 -18.59
CA ASP A 97 0.97 -2.69 -17.45
C ASP A 97 0.59 -3.48 -16.18
N ILE A 98 -0.35 -4.44 -16.28
CA ILE A 98 -0.70 -5.32 -15.14
C ILE A 98 0.48 -6.21 -14.73
N CYS A 99 1.25 -6.73 -15.67
CA CYS A 99 2.48 -7.50 -15.37
C CYS A 99 3.51 -6.66 -14.61
N SER A 100 3.68 -5.39 -14.98
CA SER A 100 4.56 -4.47 -14.25
C SER A 100 4.07 -4.25 -12.82
N ASP A 101 2.76 -4.01 -12.64
CA ASP A 101 2.16 -3.84 -11.32
C ASP A 101 2.31 -5.09 -10.44
N ILE A 102 2.10 -6.29 -11.00
CA ILE A 102 2.32 -7.56 -10.28
C ILE A 102 3.78 -7.68 -9.84
N ARG A 103 4.73 -7.38 -10.72
CA ARG A 103 6.16 -7.41 -10.41
C ARG A 103 6.49 -6.50 -9.23
N ASP A 104 5.96 -5.27 -9.23
CA ASP A 104 6.21 -4.30 -8.16
C ASP A 104 5.55 -4.72 -6.84
N LYS A 105 4.32 -5.26 -6.88
CA LYS A 105 3.65 -5.86 -5.73
C LYS A 105 4.48 -6.99 -5.12
N ILE A 106 5.04 -7.88 -5.95
CA ILE A 106 5.90 -8.98 -5.50
C ILE A 106 7.19 -8.45 -4.89
N HIS A 107 7.86 -7.47 -5.50
CA HIS A 107 9.07 -6.87 -4.93
C HIS A 107 8.79 -6.21 -3.58
N LYS A 108 7.70 -5.42 -3.47
CA LYS A 108 7.26 -4.81 -2.21
C LYS A 108 6.96 -5.89 -1.16
N ARG A 109 6.32 -6.99 -1.55
CA ARG A 109 6.01 -8.10 -0.63
C ARG A 109 7.27 -8.81 -0.14
N ASN A 110 8.19 -9.14 -1.03
CA ASN A 110 9.47 -9.75 -0.68
C ASN A 110 10.28 -8.87 0.30
N LYS A 111 10.20 -7.54 0.15
CA LYS A 111 10.76 -6.60 1.11
C LYS A 111 10.05 -6.69 2.48
N CYS A 112 8.73 -6.72 2.49
CA CYS A 112 7.94 -6.89 3.72
C CYS A 112 8.29 -8.19 4.46
N ILE A 113 8.45 -9.29 3.74
CA ILE A 113 8.86 -10.58 4.33
C ILE A 113 10.24 -10.45 5.00
N LYS A 114 11.22 -9.81 4.34
CA LYS A 114 12.56 -9.57 4.92
C LYS A 114 12.49 -8.68 6.17
N ILE A 115 11.59 -7.70 6.22
CA ILE A 115 11.37 -6.86 7.41
C ILE A 115 10.76 -7.69 8.54
N ALA A 116 9.73 -8.48 8.24
CA ALA A 116 9.08 -9.34 9.23
C ALA A 116 10.03 -10.40 9.81
N ASP A 117 10.92 -10.96 8.99
CA ASP A 117 11.91 -11.95 9.43
C ASP A 117 13.00 -11.34 10.34
N LYS A 118 13.45 -10.12 10.03
CA LYS A 118 14.51 -9.43 10.79
C LYS A 118 14.03 -8.74 12.05
N SER A 119 12.80 -8.24 12.04
CA SER A 119 12.26 -7.49 13.16
C SER A 119 11.78 -8.44 14.27
N PRO A 120 12.13 -8.17 15.55
CA PRO A 120 11.57 -8.92 16.67
C PRO A 120 10.06 -8.68 16.85
N ALA A 121 9.50 -7.62 16.26
CA ALA A 121 8.06 -7.38 16.24
C ALA A 121 7.36 -7.97 15.01
N GLY A 122 8.09 -8.54 14.05
CA GLY A 122 7.55 -9.31 12.94
C GLY A 122 6.62 -8.53 12.02
N TRP A 123 5.47 -9.13 11.67
CA TRP A 123 4.44 -8.51 10.82
C TRP A 123 3.84 -7.21 11.39
N ASP A 124 3.96 -6.97 12.70
CA ASP A 124 3.53 -5.69 13.28
C ASP A 124 4.46 -4.54 12.85
N THR A 125 5.75 -4.80 12.66
CA THR A 125 6.68 -3.82 12.06
C THR A 125 6.33 -3.56 10.60
N VAL A 126 5.94 -4.58 9.84
CA VAL A 126 5.51 -4.40 8.45
C VAL A 126 4.26 -3.51 8.38
N ARG A 127 3.31 -3.69 9.30
CA ARG A 127 2.09 -2.87 9.37
C ARG A 127 2.41 -1.39 9.55
N GLU A 128 3.27 -1.08 10.53
CA GLU A 128 3.75 0.29 10.79
C GLU A 128 4.62 0.85 9.65
N TYR A 129 5.35 -0.03 8.95
CA TYR A 129 6.16 0.35 7.80
C TYR A 129 5.31 0.70 6.58
N MET A 130 4.19 -0.02 6.38
CA MET A 130 3.28 0.18 5.26
C MET A 130 2.29 1.33 5.47
N SER A 131 2.04 1.77 6.71
CA SER A 131 1.12 2.87 7.03
C SER A 131 1.70 4.28 6.88
N ASP A 132 2.98 4.40 6.55
CA ASP A 132 3.70 5.66 6.54
C ASP A 132 4.06 6.03 5.08
N ASP A 133 3.40 7.03 4.50
CA ASP A 133 3.35 7.29 3.04
C ASP A 133 4.52 8.13 2.47
N LEU A 134 5.66 8.23 3.16
CA LEU A 134 6.78 9.08 2.75
C LEU A 134 8.00 8.30 2.22
N ALA A 135 8.59 8.81 1.12
CA ALA A 135 9.54 8.11 0.23
C ALA A 135 11.01 8.60 0.34
N SER A 136 11.95 7.64 0.36
CA SER A 136 13.26 7.58 -0.35
C SER A 136 14.12 6.48 0.29
N ASP A 137 14.88 5.79 -0.53
CA ASP A 137 15.87 4.73 -0.26
C ASP A 137 16.94 5.07 0.80
N SER A 138 17.24 6.35 1.06
CA SER A 138 18.09 6.78 2.19
C SER A 138 17.34 6.77 3.53
N GLU A 139 16.03 7.04 3.52
CA GLU A 139 15.18 7.08 4.72
C GLU A 139 14.55 5.71 5.03
N ASP A 140 14.64 4.74 4.12
CA ASP A 140 13.96 3.44 4.25
C ASP A 140 14.42 2.65 5.49
N GLU A 141 15.71 2.69 5.81
CA GLU A 141 16.25 2.02 7.00
C GLU A 141 15.83 2.71 8.30
N LYS A 142 15.81 4.05 8.30
CA LYS A 142 15.29 4.85 9.41
C LYS A 142 13.79 4.60 9.62
N LYS A 143 13.03 4.47 8.53
CA LYS A 143 11.61 4.12 8.55
C LYS A 143 11.38 2.74 9.15
N ILE A 144 12.16 1.73 8.75
CA ILE A 144 12.07 0.39 9.32
C ILE A 144 12.35 0.43 10.83
N ARG A 145 13.39 1.14 11.29
CA ARG A 145 13.68 1.28 12.74
C ARG A 145 12.58 2.04 13.49
N SER A 146 12.02 3.09 12.89
CA SER A 146 10.89 3.84 13.45
C SER A 146 9.65 2.94 13.59
N ALA A 147 9.31 2.19 12.53
CA ALA A 147 8.22 1.24 12.51
C ALA A 147 8.43 0.10 13.53
N GLU A 148 9.65 -0.42 13.65
CA GLU A 148 10.02 -1.43 14.63
C GLU A 148 9.88 -0.91 16.07
N THR A 149 10.39 0.29 16.32
CA THR A 149 10.25 0.97 17.63
C THR A 149 8.78 1.18 17.99
N ARG A 150 7.96 1.66 17.04
CA ARG A 150 6.51 1.82 17.22
C ARG A 150 5.82 0.49 17.52
N ALA A 151 6.10 -0.53 16.73
CA ALA A 151 5.51 -1.87 16.90
C ALA A 151 5.87 -2.48 18.27
N ILE A 152 7.13 -2.39 18.70
CA ILE A 152 7.58 -2.87 20.01
C ILE A 152 6.90 -2.10 21.15
N ARG A 153 6.82 -0.76 21.05
CA ARG A 153 6.12 0.07 22.05
C ARG A 153 4.64 -0.31 22.15
N GLY A 154 3.97 -0.50 21.01
CA GLY A 154 2.58 -0.95 20.97
C GLY A 154 2.37 -2.31 21.62
N LYS A 155 3.27 -3.28 21.38
CA LYS A 155 3.23 -4.59 22.08
C LYS A 155 3.40 -4.46 23.59
N LYS A 156 4.37 -3.66 24.05
CA LYS A 156 4.60 -3.42 25.49
C LYS A 156 3.41 -2.76 26.17
N GLN A 157 2.77 -1.78 25.53
CA GLN A 157 1.59 -1.12 26.07
C GLN A 157 0.39 -2.08 26.18
N LYS A 158 0.15 -2.90 25.16
CA LYS A 158 -0.91 -3.92 25.18
C LYS A 158 -0.70 -4.95 26.29
N GLU A 159 0.53 -5.37 26.51
CA GLU A 159 0.88 -6.30 27.59
C GLU A 159 0.65 -5.66 28.97
N GLN A 160 1.11 -4.43 29.18
CA GLN A 160 0.87 -3.69 30.43
C GLN A 160 -0.62 -3.46 30.70
N ALA A 161 -1.42 -3.18 29.68
CA ALA A 161 -2.87 -3.04 29.81
C ALA A 161 -3.55 -4.37 30.19
N ARG A 162 -3.09 -5.50 29.62
CA ARG A 162 -3.59 -6.84 29.97
C ARG A 162 -3.28 -7.23 31.40
N VAL A 163 -2.08 -6.91 31.90
CA VAL A 163 -1.69 -7.18 33.30
C VAL A 163 -2.54 -6.34 34.27
N LYS A 164 -2.76 -5.05 33.97
CA LYS A 164 -3.65 -4.19 34.78
C LYS A 164 -5.10 -4.69 34.82
N SER A 165 -5.62 -5.18 33.70
CA SER A 165 -6.98 -5.75 33.62
C SER A 165 -7.12 -7.06 34.41
N ARG A 166 -6.05 -7.84 34.58
CA ARG A 166 -6.08 -9.10 35.33
C ARG A 166 -5.96 -8.91 36.85
N ASN A 167 -5.25 -7.89 37.30
CA ASN A 167 -5.12 -7.56 38.73
C ASN A 167 -6.21 -6.61 39.25
N GLY A 168 -7.13 -6.14 38.39
CA GLY A 168 -8.22 -5.22 38.74
C GLY A 168 -9.51 -5.88 39.21
N GLY A 169 -9.41 -7.00 39.95
CA GLY A 169 -10.57 -7.65 40.57
C GLY A 169 -10.99 -6.93 41.86
N ASN A 170 -12.25 -6.48 41.89
CA ASN A 170 -13.02 -5.79 42.95
C ASN A 170 -12.77 -4.28 43.17
N PRO A 171 -13.69 -3.41 42.68
CA PRO A 171 -13.98 -2.17 43.38
C PRO A 171 -14.86 -2.52 44.59
N SER A 172 -14.25 -2.64 45.77
CA SER A 172 -15.03 -2.60 47.02
C SER A 172 -15.73 -1.25 47.08
N VAL A 173 -17.06 -1.28 46.98
CA VAL A 173 -17.94 -0.17 47.31
C VAL A 173 -17.51 0.40 48.66
N ARG A 174 -17.03 1.64 48.67
CA ARG A 174 -16.99 2.45 49.88
C ARG A 174 -17.77 3.72 49.61
N THR A 175 -18.84 3.79 50.38
CA THR A 175 -19.82 4.84 50.57
C THR A 175 -19.19 6.21 50.81
N ALA A 176 -19.94 7.22 50.38
CA ALA A 176 -19.63 8.64 50.45
C ALA A 176 -19.37 9.17 51.87
N SER A 177 -18.50 10.17 51.97
CA SER A 177 -18.65 11.31 52.88
C SER A 177 -17.90 12.51 52.30
N GLU A 178 -18.52 13.68 52.40
CA GLU A 178 -18.20 14.93 51.72
C GLU A 178 -17.06 15.73 52.38
N ASP A 179 -16.61 16.74 51.62
CA ASP A 179 -15.98 18.01 52.01
C ASP A 179 -14.47 18.07 52.37
N LEU A 180 -13.65 18.58 51.43
CA LEU A 180 -13.07 19.94 51.44
C LEU A 180 -12.05 20.14 50.28
N PRO A 181 -11.73 21.39 49.88
CA PRO A 181 -11.37 21.74 48.52
C PRO A 181 -9.90 21.49 48.17
N SER A 182 -9.72 20.96 46.96
CA SER A 182 -8.42 20.70 46.35
C SER A 182 -7.68 22.00 46.05
N THR A 183 -6.52 22.18 46.66
CA THR A 183 -5.48 23.11 46.19
C THR A 183 -4.99 22.63 44.84
N SER A 184 -5.32 23.36 43.78
CA SER A 184 -4.93 23.12 42.41
C SER A 184 -3.45 23.44 42.19
N ASN A 185 -2.55 22.52 42.57
CA ASN A 185 -1.17 22.58 42.08
C ASN A 185 -1.08 22.02 40.67
N SER A 186 -1.32 22.94 39.73
CA SER A 186 -1.01 22.83 38.32
C SER A 186 0.50 22.64 38.15
N THR A 187 0.95 21.38 38.12
CA THR A 187 2.32 21.04 37.69
C THR A 187 2.38 21.10 36.17
N ASN A 188 2.58 22.33 35.71
CA ASN A 188 3.31 22.76 34.53
C ASN A 188 3.96 21.60 33.74
N ARG A 189 3.20 21.00 32.82
CA ARG A 189 3.78 20.14 31.79
C ARG A 189 4.47 21.05 30.79
N ASN A 190 5.75 21.30 31.00
CA ASN A 190 6.62 21.97 30.04
C ASN A 190 6.47 21.29 28.67
N PHE A 191 5.77 21.98 27.77
CA PHE A 191 5.74 21.73 26.34
C PHE A 191 7.19 21.90 25.85
N ARG A 192 7.91 20.79 25.67
CA ARG A 192 9.22 20.81 25.01
C ARG A 192 8.98 21.13 23.54
N PRO A 193 9.49 22.25 23.00
CA PRO A 193 9.40 22.49 21.57
C PRO A 193 10.20 21.42 20.83
N TYR A 194 9.64 20.98 19.71
CA TYR A 194 10.19 20.00 18.80
C TYR A 194 11.55 20.50 18.28
N GLN A 195 12.64 20.08 18.94
CA GLN A 195 13.97 20.29 18.42
C GLN A 195 14.14 19.37 17.21
N TYR A 196 14.28 19.99 16.04
CA TYR A 196 14.76 19.40 14.80
C TYR A 196 15.87 18.37 15.10
N GLU A 197 15.53 17.11 14.93
CA GLU A 197 16.33 15.96 15.33
C GLU A 197 17.59 15.90 14.46
N LYS A 198 18.73 16.25 15.06
CA LYS A 198 20.08 16.02 14.52
C LYS A 198 20.12 14.61 13.92
N GLN A 199 20.60 14.49 12.68
CA GLN A 199 20.74 13.21 12.00
C GLN A 199 21.51 12.21 12.87
N VAL A 200 20.77 11.29 13.51
CA VAL A 200 21.34 10.30 14.42
C VAL A 200 21.93 9.18 13.55
N GLY A 201 23.26 9.08 13.51
CA GLY A 201 23.96 7.98 12.84
C GLY A 201 23.69 6.61 13.50
N PRO A 202 24.17 5.50 12.90
CA PRO A 202 24.01 4.15 13.43
C PRO A 202 24.51 4.02 14.87
N LYS A 203 23.70 3.39 15.74
CA LYS A 203 24.16 3.00 17.08
C LYS A 203 24.95 1.70 17.00
N SER A 204 25.83 1.47 17.99
CA SER A 204 26.64 0.25 18.07
C SER A 204 25.83 -1.03 18.14
N THR A 205 24.60 -0.99 18.67
CA THR A 205 23.69 -2.15 18.76
C THR A 205 22.80 -2.33 17.53
N ASP A 206 22.77 -1.34 16.62
CA ASP A 206 21.89 -1.39 15.46
C ASP A 206 22.41 -2.43 14.47
N ARG A 207 21.54 -3.40 14.10
CA ARG A 207 21.85 -4.40 13.08
C ARG A 207 21.57 -3.83 11.68
N CYS A 208 22.52 -4.07 10.78
CA CYS A 208 22.44 -3.70 9.38
C CYS A 208 21.43 -4.59 8.65
N PHE A 209 20.45 -4.01 7.95
CA PHE A 209 19.47 -4.77 7.19
C PHE A 209 20.04 -5.44 5.93
N ARG A 210 21.31 -5.22 5.57
CA ARG A 210 21.97 -5.94 4.48
C ARG A 210 22.70 -7.19 4.98
N CYS A 211 23.63 -7.04 5.92
CA CYS A 211 24.57 -8.10 6.31
C CYS A 211 24.38 -8.64 7.74
N ASN A 212 23.41 -8.11 8.49
CA ASN A 212 23.13 -8.43 9.89
C ASN A 212 24.27 -8.12 10.89
N GLY A 213 25.35 -7.47 10.43
CA GLY A 213 26.41 -6.93 11.30
C GLY A 213 25.92 -5.70 12.06
N GLN A 214 26.60 -5.34 13.15
CA GLN A 214 26.23 -4.21 14.01
C GLN A 214 27.01 -2.94 13.66
N GLY A 215 26.52 -1.77 14.11
CA GLY A 215 27.28 -0.51 14.13
C GLY A 215 27.35 0.26 12.79
N HIS A 216 26.55 -0.09 11.79
CA HIS A 216 26.52 0.62 10.50
C HIS A 216 25.16 0.46 9.79
N TRP A 217 24.85 1.40 8.89
CA TRP A 217 23.67 1.32 8.01
C TRP A 217 23.97 0.53 6.73
N ARG A 218 22.93 0.10 6.03
CA ARG A 218 23.03 -0.64 4.76
C ARG A 218 23.84 0.09 3.68
N ARG A 219 23.82 1.42 3.68
CA ARG A 219 24.57 2.26 2.74
C ARG A 219 26.08 2.22 2.99
N ASP A 220 26.48 2.13 4.26
CA ASP A 220 27.88 2.10 4.68
C ASP A 220 28.40 0.65 4.85
N CYS A 221 27.63 -0.32 4.32
CA CYS A 221 27.93 -1.74 4.48
C CYS A 221 29.03 -2.18 3.50
N THR A 222 30.26 -2.36 4.02
CA THR A 222 31.42 -2.77 3.22
C THR A 222 31.37 -4.23 2.75
N ARG A 223 30.47 -5.06 3.32
CA ARG A 223 30.37 -6.51 3.02
C ARG A 223 29.85 -6.85 1.61
N TYR A 224 29.45 -5.86 0.79
CA TYR A 224 29.05 -6.09 -0.61
C TYR A 224 30.09 -5.65 -1.65
N ASN A 225 31.10 -4.86 -1.29
CA ASN A 225 32.08 -4.33 -2.26
C ASN A 225 33.20 -5.34 -2.64
N LYS A 226 33.11 -6.60 -2.22
CA LYS A 226 34.12 -7.63 -2.52
C LYS A 226 33.82 -8.54 -3.71
N THR A 227 32.72 -8.34 -4.45
CA THR A 227 32.41 -9.18 -5.63
C THR A 227 32.63 -8.51 -6.99
N THR A 228 33.21 -7.31 -7.06
CA THR A 228 33.48 -6.66 -8.36
C THR A 228 34.83 -5.95 -8.42
N ASN A 229 35.89 -6.51 -7.84
CA ASN A 229 37.29 -6.22 -8.22
C ASN A 229 38.24 -7.20 -7.50
N GLY A 230 38.85 -8.12 -8.26
CA GLY A 230 39.99 -8.91 -7.77
C GLY A 230 40.17 -10.26 -8.47
N ASN A 231 40.91 -10.21 -9.60
CA ASN A 231 41.42 -11.27 -10.49
C ASN A 231 40.44 -11.95 -11.45
#